data_AF-A0A941BDD0-F1
#
_entry.id   AF-A0A941BDD0-F1
#
_cell.length_a   1.000
_cell.length_b   1.000
_cell.length_c   1.000
_cell.angle_alpha   90.00
_cell.angle_beta   90.00
_cell.angle_gamma   90.00
#
_symmetry.space_group_name_H-M   'P 1'
#
loop_
_entity.id
_entity.type
_entity.pdbx_description
1 polymer ?
#
loop_
_entity_poly.entity_id
_entity_poly.type
_entity_poly.pdbx_seq_one_letter_code
_entity_poly.pdbx_strand_id
1 'polypeptide(L)'
;MTKPRTGRFPASLDAVAPGARAGAGATLRPQRPLAEAARDQRQQSTPTGLGLDGTAVRTRMVERLRADGVLSEPVLQAMLAVPRHRFVDSALANQAYEDTSLPIGLGQTISKPSVVARMLEWCFLGETARARGHLGKVLEIGTGCGYQAAVLAALSRHVVSIERLGPLHQLARSHLGTLGVHHVRLIHGDGMRGHAPGGPYDTIVAAAGGEDLPAAWLDQLALGGRLVAPALAADGRSQVLVIVDRRADGWQRTVGETVQFVPLKSGIA
;
A
#
# COMPACT_ATOMS: atom_id res chain seq x y z
N MET A 1 -44.68 39.18 -68.69
CA MET A 1 -45.52 37.96 -68.76
C MET A 1 -46.15 37.74 -67.40
N THR A 2 -47.45 37.49 -67.43
CA THR A 2 -48.45 37.55 -66.36
C THR A 2 -48.74 36.16 -65.77
N LYS A 3 -49.18 36.12 -64.50
CA LYS A 3 -49.69 34.98 -63.67
C LYS A 3 -50.62 34.00 -64.45
N PRO A 4 -50.79 32.71 -64.04
CA PRO A 4 -51.54 32.41 -62.79
C PRO A 4 -51.28 31.08 -62.00
N ARG A 5 -51.60 31.19 -60.70
CA ARG A 5 -52.32 30.28 -59.77
C ARG A 5 -51.88 28.82 -59.59
N THR A 6 -51.22 28.58 -58.45
CA THR A 6 -51.17 27.30 -57.73
C THR A 6 -52.53 26.96 -57.13
N GLY A 7 -53.01 25.74 -57.40
CA GLY A 7 -54.22 25.19 -56.84
C GLY A 7 -54.02 24.58 -55.44
N ARG A 8 -55.04 24.79 -54.61
CA ARG A 8 -55.71 23.78 -53.76
C ARG A 8 -54.88 23.09 -52.67
N PHE A 9 -54.78 23.72 -51.50
CA PHE A 9 -54.84 23.10 -50.17
C PHE A 9 -55.30 24.21 -49.19
N PRO A 10 -56.31 23.95 -48.34
CA PRO A 10 -56.06 23.17 -47.13
C PRO A 10 -57.07 22.02 -46.98
N ALA A 11 -56.63 20.89 -46.41
CA ALA A 11 -57.55 19.90 -45.89
C ALA A 11 -57.98 20.35 -44.48
N SER A 12 -59.29 20.54 -44.30
CA SER A 12 -59.91 20.85 -43.01
C SER A 12 -59.76 19.69 -42.03
N LEU A 13 -59.46 20.01 -40.78
CA LEU A 13 -59.55 19.08 -39.66
C LEU A 13 -61.02 18.88 -39.29
N ASP A 14 -61.68 17.93 -39.94
CA ASP A 14 -62.90 17.33 -39.42
C ASP A 14 -62.97 15.86 -39.84
N ALA A 15 -63.39 15.03 -38.88
CA ALA A 15 -63.65 13.59 -38.95
C ALA A 15 -62.44 12.63 -38.84
N VAL A 16 -62.08 12.30 -37.60
CA VAL A 16 -61.57 10.94 -37.29
C VAL A 16 -62.60 10.26 -36.37
N ALA A 17 -63.21 9.20 -36.89
CA ALA A 17 -64.15 8.33 -36.20
C ALA A 17 -63.46 7.53 -35.07
N PRO A 18 -64.18 7.13 -34.00
CA PRO A 18 -63.61 6.35 -32.92
C PRO A 18 -63.51 4.88 -33.35
N GLY A 19 -62.33 4.42 -33.75
CA GLY A 19 -62.21 3.05 -34.25
C GLY A 19 -60.82 2.57 -34.62
N ALA A 20 -59.91 2.49 -33.65
CA ALA A 20 -58.82 1.52 -33.65
C ALA A 20 -58.20 1.43 -32.25
N ARG A 21 -58.33 0.27 -31.59
CA ARG A 21 -57.55 -0.03 -30.38
C ARG A 21 -56.07 -0.14 -30.79
N ALA A 22 -55.29 0.89 -30.50
CA ALA A 22 -53.84 0.76 -30.48
C ALA A 22 -53.49 -0.27 -29.40
N GLY A 23 -52.77 -1.33 -29.79
CA GLY A 23 -52.27 -2.34 -28.86
C GLY A 23 -51.47 -1.68 -27.75
N ALA A 24 -51.48 -2.30 -26.56
CA ALA A 24 -50.74 -1.87 -25.39
C ALA A 24 -49.22 -1.89 -25.67
N GLY A 25 -48.73 -0.91 -26.42
CA GLY A 25 -47.33 -0.57 -26.46
C GLY A 25 -46.96 -0.14 -25.05
N ALA A 26 -46.08 -0.90 -24.42
CA ALA A 26 -45.52 -0.57 -23.14
C ALA A 26 -45.16 0.92 -23.14
N THR A 27 -45.79 1.68 -22.26
CA THR A 27 -45.39 3.07 -22.02
C THR A 27 -43.91 3.00 -21.69
N LEU A 28 -43.05 3.52 -22.58
CA LEU A 28 -41.64 3.72 -22.31
C LEU A 28 -41.59 4.61 -21.08
N ARG A 29 -41.43 4.03 -19.90
CA ARG A 29 -41.26 4.77 -18.66
C ARG A 29 -39.84 5.32 -18.70
N PRO A 30 -39.63 6.62 -18.93
CA PRO A 30 -38.28 7.20 -18.99
C PRO A 30 -37.58 7.20 -17.61
N GLN A 31 -38.20 6.60 -16.60
CA GLN A 31 -37.72 6.55 -15.22
C GLN A 31 -36.83 5.33 -14.93
N ARG A 32 -36.74 4.34 -15.81
CA ARG A 32 -35.82 3.20 -15.60
C ARG A 32 -34.35 3.67 -15.52
N PRO A 33 -33.87 4.55 -16.42
CA PRO A 33 -32.55 5.19 -16.28
C PRO A 33 -32.43 6.03 -15.00
N LEU A 34 -33.51 6.65 -14.53
CA LEU A 34 -33.48 7.48 -13.32
C LEU A 34 -33.39 6.64 -12.04
N ALA A 35 -34.08 5.50 -11.99
CA ALA A 35 -34.03 4.57 -10.87
C ALA A 35 -32.70 3.81 -10.80
N GLU A 36 -32.12 3.46 -11.97
CA GLU A 36 -30.77 2.90 -12.08
C GLU A 36 -29.72 3.96 -11.70
N ALA A 37 -29.81 5.19 -12.21
CA ALA A 37 -28.93 6.29 -11.81
C ALA A 37 -29.04 6.63 -10.31
N ALA A 38 -30.24 6.53 -9.71
CA ALA A 38 -30.43 6.74 -8.28
C ALA A 38 -29.87 5.58 -7.43
N ARG A 39 -29.79 4.36 -7.98
CA ARG A 39 -29.11 3.22 -7.33
C ARG A 39 -27.60 3.37 -7.44
N ASP A 40 -27.10 3.75 -8.61
CA ASP A 40 -25.69 4.02 -8.85
C ASP A 40 -25.19 5.19 -7.99
N GLN A 41 -25.96 6.28 -7.88
CA GLN A 41 -25.66 7.39 -6.95
C GLN A 41 -25.66 6.98 -5.49
N ARG A 42 -26.53 6.05 -5.07
CA ARG A 42 -26.52 5.51 -3.70
C ARG A 42 -25.36 4.56 -3.44
N GLN A 43 -24.87 3.88 -4.48
CA GLN A 43 -23.68 3.04 -4.42
C GLN A 43 -22.38 3.86 -4.50
N GLN A 44 -22.42 5.05 -5.10
CA GLN A 44 -21.32 6.00 -5.13
C GLN A 44 -21.26 6.78 -3.81
N SER A 45 -20.33 6.42 -2.93
CA SER A 45 -20.01 7.21 -1.75
C SER A 45 -19.56 8.62 -2.15
N THR A 46 -20.08 9.65 -1.48
CA THR A 46 -19.66 11.05 -1.67
C THR A 46 -18.14 11.16 -1.44
N PRO A 47 -17.35 11.69 -2.39
CA PRO A 47 -15.91 11.84 -2.19
C PRO A 47 -15.65 12.83 -1.06
N THR A 48 -15.18 12.33 0.08
CA THR A 48 -14.59 13.17 1.13
C THR A 48 -13.10 13.30 0.84
N GLY A 49 -12.66 14.50 0.45
CA GLY A 49 -11.25 14.84 0.24
C GLY A 49 -10.88 15.27 -1.19
N LEU A 50 -9.64 15.73 -1.36
CA LEU A 50 -9.01 15.85 -2.69
C LEU A 50 -9.20 14.48 -3.36
N GLY A 51 -9.54 14.40 -4.65
CA GLY A 51 -9.90 13.15 -5.37
C GLY A 51 -8.88 11.99 -5.36
N LEU A 52 -7.83 12.11 -4.55
CA LEU A 52 -6.70 11.23 -4.22
C LEU A 52 -6.94 10.39 -2.95
N ASP A 53 -7.92 10.74 -2.12
CA ASP A 53 -8.34 9.99 -0.93
C ASP A 53 -9.10 8.68 -1.28
N GLY A 54 -9.38 8.48 -2.57
CA GLY A 54 -10.20 7.39 -3.06
C GLY A 54 -9.60 6.03 -2.74
N THR A 55 -10.33 5.25 -1.93
CA THR A 55 -10.18 3.80 -1.81
C THR A 55 -9.93 3.14 -3.17
N ALA A 56 -10.55 3.63 -4.25
CA ALA A 56 -10.34 3.18 -5.62
C ALA A 56 -8.89 3.22 -6.11
N VAL A 57 -8.09 4.24 -5.78
CA VAL A 57 -6.67 4.32 -6.21
C VAL A 57 -5.82 3.30 -5.45
N ARG A 58 -6.11 3.11 -4.15
CA ARG A 58 -5.47 2.07 -3.33
C ARG A 58 -5.84 0.66 -3.81
N THR A 59 -7.11 0.44 -4.15
CA THR A 59 -7.57 -0.82 -4.75
C THR A 59 -6.80 -1.13 -6.03
N ARG A 60 -6.66 -0.17 -6.94
CA ARG A 60 -5.88 -0.34 -8.17
C ARG A 60 -4.41 -0.65 -7.90
N MET A 61 -3.79 0.00 -6.90
CA MET A 61 -2.43 -0.33 -6.48
C MET A 61 -2.34 -1.79 -6.04
N VAL A 62 -3.25 -2.24 -5.19
CA VAL A 62 -3.28 -3.62 -4.67
C VAL A 62 -3.59 -4.65 -5.77
N GLU A 63 -4.45 -4.33 -6.73
CA GLU A 63 -4.70 -5.16 -7.92
C GLU A 63 -3.43 -5.36 -8.75
N ARG A 64 -2.63 -4.30 -8.97
CA ARG A 64 -1.33 -4.41 -9.64
C ARG A 64 -0.37 -5.29 -8.84
N LEU A 65 -0.24 -5.06 -7.53
CA LEU A 65 0.61 -5.89 -6.67
C LEU A 65 0.24 -7.38 -6.76
N ARG A 66 -1.06 -7.69 -6.81
CA ARG A 66 -1.53 -9.07 -6.98
C ARG A 66 -1.18 -9.62 -8.38
N ALA A 67 -1.37 -8.83 -9.43
CA ALA A 67 -0.99 -9.22 -10.79
C ALA A 67 0.52 -9.45 -10.93
N ASP A 68 1.34 -8.71 -10.19
CA ASP A 68 2.80 -8.83 -10.13
C ASP A 68 3.27 -9.95 -9.17
N GLY A 69 2.35 -10.76 -8.67
CA GLY A 69 2.65 -12.00 -7.94
C GLY A 69 2.85 -11.85 -6.44
N VAL A 70 2.34 -10.78 -5.81
CA VAL A 70 2.17 -10.74 -4.35
C VAL A 70 0.86 -11.47 -4.01
N LEU A 71 0.97 -12.58 -3.27
CA LEU A 71 -0.13 -13.51 -2.98
C LEU A 71 -0.57 -13.48 -1.52
N SER A 72 0.22 -12.86 -0.62
CA SER A 72 -0.16 -12.73 0.79
C SER A 72 -1.34 -11.78 0.99
N GLU A 73 -2.54 -12.33 1.14
CA GLU A 73 -3.77 -11.55 1.36
C GLU A 73 -3.69 -10.64 2.60
N PRO A 74 -3.14 -11.05 3.77
CA PRO A 74 -2.94 -10.15 4.90
C PRO A 74 -2.10 -8.91 4.54
N VAL A 75 -1.04 -9.09 3.73
CA VAL A 75 -0.18 -7.98 3.28
C VAL A 75 -0.94 -7.06 2.32
N LEU A 76 -1.67 -7.61 1.35
CA LEU A 76 -2.47 -6.83 0.41
C LEU A 76 -3.54 -6.00 1.14
N GLN A 77 -4.20 -6.57 2.16
CA GLN A 77 -5.18 -5.86 2.98
C GLN A 77 -4.54 -4.74 3.82
N ALA A 78 -3.36 -4.97 4.40
CA ALA A 78 -2.63 -3.92 5.10
C ALA A 78 -2.21 -2.77 4.17
N MET A 79 -1.73 -3.09 2.96
CA MET A 79 -1.38 -2.10 1.93
C MET A 79 -2.62 -1.30 1.45
N LEU A 80 -3.80 -1.92 1.41
CA LEU A 80 -5.07 -1.25 1.08
C LEU A 80 -5.51 -0.27 2.18
N ALA A 81 -5.33 -0.67 3.44
CA ALA A 81 -5.79 0.06 4.61
C ALA A 81 -4.95 1.31 4.91
N VAL A 82 -3.63 1.25 4.71
CA VAL A 82 -2.73 2.36 5.04
C VAL A 82 -2.71 3.41 3.92
N PRO A 83 -3.10 4.67 4.20
CA PRO A 83 -3.15 5.73 3.19
C PRO A 83 -1.75 6.27 2.87
N ARG A 84 -1.04 5.61 1.95
CA ARG A 84 0.36 5.93 1.58
C ARG A 84 0.63 7.40 1.26
N HIS A 85 -0.30 8.11 0.63
CA HIS A 85 -0.20 9.54 0.33
C HIS A 85 -0.04 10.45 1.57
N ARG A 86 -0.42 9.97 2.77
CA ARG A 86 -0.23 10.71 4.04
C ARG A 86 1.22 10.73 4.53
N PHE A 87 2.11 9.97 3.88
CA PHE A 87 3.51 9.80 4.27
C PHE A 87 4.50 10.49 3.34
N VAL A 88 4.00 11.27 2.37
CA VAL A 88 4.81 12.00 1.38
C VAL A 88 4.40 13.47 1.36
N ASP A 89 5.22 14.32 0.73
CA ASP A 89 4.85 15.70 0.47
C ASP A 89 3.55 15.77 -0.34
N SER A 90 2.70 16.74 -0.03
CA SER A 90 1.44 16.99 -0.74
C SER A 90 1.59 17.11 -2.25
N ALA A 91 2.72 17.65 -2.74
CA ALA A 91 3.04 17.77 -4.17
C ALA A 91 3.25 16.40 -4.84
N LEU A 92 3.58 15.36 -4.07
CA LEU A 92 3.84 14.00 -4.54
C LEU A 92 2.66 13.05 -4.29
N ALA A 93 1.56 13.53 -3.69
CA ALA A 93 0.41 12.70 -3.35
C ALA A 93 -0.18 11.94 -4.55
N ASN A 94 -0.15 12.53 -5.74
CA ASN A 94 -0.62 11.91 -6.99
C ASN A 94 0.20 10.66 -7.37
N GLN A 95 1.50 10.67 -7.07
CA GLN A 95 2.44 9.59 -7.39
C GLN A 95 2.51 8.53 -6.27
N ALA A 96 1.89 8.79 -5.11
CA ALA A 96 2.06 7.97 -3.91
C ALA A 96 1.70 6.48 -4.12
N TYR A 97 0.82 6.18 -5.08
CA TYR A 97 0.35 4.83 -5.38
C TYR A 97 0.90 4.25 -6.69
N GLU A 98 1.75 5.01 -7.38
CA GLU A 98 2.57 4.47 -8.46
C GLU A 98 3.64 3.53 -7.88
N ASP A 99 4.09 2.56 -8.67
CA ASP A 99 5.13 1.63 -8.21
C ASP A 99 6.54 2.22 -8.28
N THR A 100 6.71 3.36 -7.61
CA THR A 100 7.96 4.14 -7.60
C THR A 100 8.34 4.55 -6.18
N SER A 101 9.63 4.79 -5.98
CA SER A 101 10.14 5.37 -4.74
C SER A 101 10.01 6.89 -4.81
N LEU A 102 9.65 7.54 -3.71
CA LEU A 102 9.48 8.99 -3.65
C LEU A 102 10.41 9.59 -2.59
N PRO A 103 10.94 10.81 -2.80
CA PRO A 103 11.77 11.46 -1.80
C PRO A 103 10.97 11.82 -0.55
N ILE A 104 11.58 11.62 0.63
CA ILE A 104 11.01 11.99 1.94
C ILE A 104 11.92 12.97 2.69
N GLY A 105 12.86 13.58 1.99
CA GLY A 105 13.88 14.48 2.54
C GLY A 105 15.15 13.75 3.01
N LEU A 106 16.19 14.53 3.31
CA LEU A 106 17.48 14.05 3.85
C LEU A 106 18.19 12.96 3.01
N GLY A 107 17.96 12.93 1.70
CA GLY A 107 18.50 11.90 0.81
C GLY A 107 17.81 10.54 0.93
N GLN A 108 16.72 10.44 1.70
CA GLN A 108 15.96 9.21 1.92
C GLN A 108 14.73 9.15 1.02
N THR A 109 14.22 7.94 0.83
CA THR A 109 13.03 7.67 0.03
C THR A 109 12.03 6.80 0.79
N ILE A 110 10.74 6.95 0.47
CA ILE A 110 9.75 5.92 0.74
C ILE A 110 9.86 4.85 -0.35
N SER A 111 10.05 3.59 0.05
CA SER A 111 10.24 2.45 -0.88
C SER A 111 9.01 2.20 -1.74
N LYS A 112 9.20 1.70 -2.97
CA LYS A 112 8.11 1.26 -3.88
C LYS A 112 7.07 0.38 -3.18
N PRO A 113 5.77 0.54 -3.46
CA PRO A 113 4.72 -0.36 -2.99
C PRO A 113 5.04 -1.84 -3.21
N SER A 114 5.55 -2.23 -4.37
CA SER A 114 5.92 -3.63 -4.70
C SER A 114 7.00 -4.18 -3.79
N VAL A 115 8.05 -3.40 -3.54
CA VAL A 115 9.16 -3.78 -2.67
C VAL A 115 8.68 -3.95 -1.22
N VAL A 116 7.87 -3.02 -0.71
CA VAL A 116 7.28 -3.15 0.64
C VAL A 116 6.42 -4.41 0.73
N ALA A 117 5.52 -4.62 -0.24
CA ALA A 117 4.64 -5.77 -0.25
C ALA A 117 5.41 -7.10 -0.33
N ARG A 118 6.43 -7.20 -1.20
CA ARG A 118 7.27 -8.39 -1.35
C ARG A 118 8.07 -8.69 -0.08
N MET A 119 8.67 -7.69 0.55
CA MET A 119 9.41 -7.88 1.80
C MET A 119 8.52 -8.39 2.93
N LEU A 120 7.31 -7.83 3.05
CA LEU A 120 6.36 -8.25 4.08
C LEU A 120 5.74 -9.63 3.78
N GLU A 121 5.58 -9.99 2.50
CA GLU A 121 5.23 -11.35 2.11
C GLU A 121 6.31 -12.35 2.54
N TRP A 122 7.60 -12.05 2.30
CA TRP A 122 8.69 -12.88 2.80
C TRP A 122 8.66 -13.05 4.32
N CYS A 123 8.33 -11.98 5.06
CA CYS A 123 8.15 -12.03 6.50
C CYS A 123 7.00 -12.98 6.89
N PHE A 124 5.85 -12.90 6.20
CA PHE A 124 4.68 -13.77 6.44
C PHE A 124 4.93 -15.25 6.14
N LEU A 125 5.89 -15.55 5.27
CA LEU A 125 6.30 -16.93 4.98
C LEU A 125 7.17 -17.55 6.09
N GLY A 126 7.59 -16.78 7.10
CA GLY A 126 8.32 -17.29 8.26
C GLY A 126 7.48 -18.24 9.11
N GLU A 127 8.13 -19.22 9.75
CA GLU A 127 7.47 -20.29 10.51
C GLU A 127 6.50 -19.74 11.58
N THR A 128 6.99 -18.82 12.42
CA THR A 128 6.17 -18.21 13.47
C THR A 128 4.99 -17.42 12.90
N ALA A 129 5.21 -16.68 11.81
CA ALA A 129 4.16 -15.88 11.19
C ALA A 129 3.05 -16.76 10.59
N ARG A 130 3.43 -17.85 9.91
CA ARG A 130 2.48 -18.84 9.36
C ARG A 130 1.68 -19.53 10.45
N ALA A 131 2.33 -19.92 11.54
CA ALA A 131 1.67 -20.61 12.65
C ALA A 131 0.68 -19.72 13.40
N ARG A 132 0.99 -18.41 13.55
CA ARG A 132 0.17 -17.47 14.34
C ARG A 132 -0.83 -16.65 13.49
N GLY A 133 -0.63 -16.59 12.17
CA GLY A 133 -1.39 -15.71 11.29
C GLY A 133 -1.02 -14.22 11.41
N HIS A 134 0.10 -13.88 12.05
CA HIS A 134 0.60 -12.50 12.20
C HIS A 134 2.11 -12.48 12.48
N LEU A 135 2.79 -11.35 12.24
CA LEU A 135 4.25 -11.20 12.33
C LEU A 135 4.84 -11.16 13.77
N GLY A 136 4.05 -11.50 14.78
CA GLY A 136 4.50 -11.43 16.19
C GLY A 136 4.99 -10.05 16.64
N LYS A 137 6.11 -10.03 17.36
CA LYS A 137 6.88 -8.83 17.71
C LYS A 137 7.90 -8.52 16.61
N VAL A 138 7.78 -7.35 16.01
CA VAL A 138 8.59 -6.92 14.86
C VAL A 138 9.63 -5.90 15.27
N LEU A 139 10.84 -6.03 14.73
CA LEU A 139 11.82 -4.95 14.65
C LEU A 139 11.92 -4.44 13.21
N GLU A 140 11.69 -3.16 13.00
CA GLU A 140 11.95 -2.45 11.76
C GLU A 140 13.23 -1.60 11.89
N ILE A 141 14.12 -1.74 10.92
CA ILE A 141 15.32 -0.90 10.79
C ILE A 141 15.13 0.10 9.65
N GLY A 142 15.18 1.40 9.97
CA GLY A 142 14.95 2.50 9.04
C GLY A 142 13.47 2.88 8.96
N THR A 143 12.98 3.60 9.97
CA THR A 143 11.58 4.06 10.00
C THR A 143 11.25 4.98 8.82
N GLY A 144 12.18 5.86 8.42
CA GLY A 144 11.96 6.85 7.38
C GLY A 144 10.75 7.73 7.66
N CYS A 145 9.79 7.75 6.73
CA CYS A 145 8.54 8.51 6.89
C CYS A 145 7.49 7.79 7.77
N GLY A 146 7.69 6.53 8.14
CA GLY A 146 6.78 5.73 8.97
C GLY A 146 5.72 4.92 8.20
N TYR A 147 5.73 4.93 6.86
CA TYR A 147 4.74 4.17 6.08
C TYR A 147 4.79 2.67 6.34
N GLN A 148 5.98 2.06 6.24
CA GLN A 148 6.14 0.63 6.47
C GLN A 148 5.86 0.27 7.93
N ALA A 149 6.25 1.10 8.90
CA ALA A 149 5.85 0.96 10.29
C ALA A 149 4.32 0.88 10.48
N ALA A 150 3.55 1.72 9.76
CA ALA A 150 2.08 1.68 9.79
C ALA A 150 1.51 0.39 9.16
N VAL A 151 2.11 -0.08 8.06
CA VAL A 151 1.72 -1.37 7.43
C VAL A 151 2.04 -2.55 8.35
N LEU A 152 3.23 -2.56 8.97
CA LEU A 152 3.64 -3.55 9.97
C LEU A 152 2.71 -3.57 11.18
N ALA A 153 2.22 -2.41 11.61
CA ALA A 153 1.27 -2.31 12.71
C ALA A 153 -0.03 -3.07 12.41
N ALA A 154 -0.51 -3.07 11.16
CA ALA A 154 -1.68 -3.85 10.76
C ALA A 154 -1.42 -5.38 10.72
N LEU A 155 -0.15 -5.80 10.70
CA LEU A 155 0.29 -7.17 10.47
C LEU A 155 0.88 -7.86 11.71
N SER A 156 1.05 -7.13 12.81
CA SER A 156 1.82 -7.56 13.98
C SER A 156 1.14 -7.21 15.30
N ARG A 157 1.67 -7.74 16.40
CA ARG A 157 1.19 -7.41 17.76
C ARG A 157 1.90 -6.21 18.34
N HIS A 158 3.17 -6.03 17.98
CA HIS A 158 4.01 -4.94 18.46
C HIS A 158 5.09 -4.65 17.44
N VAL A 159 5.32 -3.37 17.16
CA VAL A 159 6.40 -2.92 16.26
C VAL A 159 7.36 -2.06 17.07
N VAL A 160 8.64 -2.40 17.03
CA VAL A 160 9.73 -1.47 17.38
C VAL A 160 10.32 -1.01 16.07
N SER A 161 10.40 0.29 15.82
CA SER A 161 11.00 0.86 14.62
C SER A 161 12.09 1.84 14.98
N ILE A 162 13.29 1.67 14.40
CA ILE A 162 14.47 2.48 14.69
C ILE A 162 14.80 3.36 13.50
N GLU A 163 15.01 4.64 13.76
CA GLU A 163 15.49 5.63 12.79
C GLU A 163 16.73 6.33 13.35
N ARG A 164 17.73 6.54 12.50
CA ARG A 164 18.98 7.22 12.89
C ARG A 164 18.89 8.74 12.72
N LEU A 165 18.07 9.23 11.80
CA LEU A 165 17.90 10.64 11.46
C LEU A 165 16.80 11.26 12.34
N GLY A 166 17.18 12.15 13.25
CA GLY A 166 16.27 12.82 14.18
C GLY A 166 15.06 13.49 13.51
N PRO A 167 15.22 14.24 12.41
CA PRO A 167 14.08 14.83 11.71
C PRO A 167 13.12 13.79 11.11
N LEU A 168 13.61 12.66 10.58
CA LEU A 168 12.74 11.59 10.08
C LEU A 168 12.03 10.84 11.20
N HIS A 169 12.71 10.61 12.32
CA HIS A 169 12.08 10.06 13.51
C HIS A 169 10.89 10.93 13.98
N GLN A 170 11.06 12.26 13.98
CA GLN A 170 9.98 13.20 14.31
C GLN A 170 8.86 13.21 13.26
N LEU A 171 9.22 13.13 11.97
CA LEU A 171 8.27 13.04 10.86
C LEU A 171 7.39 11.79 10.98
N ALA A 172 8.00 10.61 11.17
CA ALA A 172 7.29 9.36 11.37
C ALA A 172 6.36 9.41 12.60
N ARG A 173 6.82 9.99 13.71
CA ARG A 173 5.98 10.19 14.91
C ARG A 173 4.73 11.03 14.59
N SER A 174 4.89 12.10 13.81
CA SER A 174 3.77 12.96 13.39
C SER A 174 2.76 12.20 12.51
N HIS A 175 3.25 11.49 11.50
CA HIS A 175 2.39 10.71 10.60
C HIS A 175 1.62 9.60 11.34
N LEU A 176 2.32 8.80 12.16
CA LEU A 176 1.71 7.71 12.92
C LEU A 176 0.71 8.22 13.95
N GLY A 177 1.02 9.34 14.62
CA GLY A 177 0.11 9.98 15.58
C GLY A 177 -1.19 10.47 14.91
N THR A 178 -1.08 11.08 13.73
CA THR A 178 -2.24 11.55 12.96
C THR A 178 -3.16 10.40 12.51
N LEU A 179 -2.59 9.22 12.28
CA LEU A 179 -3.34 8.01 11.90
C LEU A 179 -3.83 7.17 13.10
N GLY A 180 -3.52 7.57 14.33
CA GLY A 180 -3.89 6.81 15.54
C GLY A 180 -3.18 5.46 15.68
N VAL A 181 -2.00 5.31 15.07
CA VAL A 181 -1.22 4.06 15.14
C VAL A 181 -0.37 4.07 16.41
N HIS A 182 -0.90 3.50 17.49
CA HIS A 182 -0.31 3.63 18.83
C HIS A 182 0.58 2.45 19.27
N HIS A 183 0.47 1.28 18.63
CA HIS A 183 1.27 0.09 18.98
C HIS A 183 2.60 -0.03 18.22
N VAL A 184 3.12 1.12 17.76
CA VAL A 184 4.47 1.27 17.20
C VAL A 184 5.32 2.07 18.18
N ARG A 185 6.39 1.46 18.68
CA ARG A 185 7.43 2.12 19.48
C ARG A 185 8.51 2.64 18.54
N LEU A 186 8.59 3.96 18.41
CA LEU A 186 9.66 4.63 17.66
C LEU A 186 10.89 4.85 18.54
N ILE A 187 12.07 4.56 17.99
CA ILE A 187 13.37 4.73 18.63
C ILE A 187 14.23 5.61 17.72
N HIS A 188 14.77 6.71 18.25
CA HIS A 188 15.87 7.42 17.61
C HIS A 188 17.18 6.73 18.02
N GLY A 189 17.85 6.05 17.09
CA GLY A 189 19.00 5.21 17.41
C GLY A 189 19.72 4.62 16.21
N ASP A 190 20.85 3.97 16.47
CA ASP A 190 21.63 3.27 15.43
C ASP A 190 21.01 1.90 15.12
N GLY A 191 20.40 1.81 13.94
CA GLY A 191 19.77 0.59 13.45
C GLY A 191 20.72 -0.60 13.29
N MET A 192 22.02 -0.40 13.08
CA MET A 192 23.00 -1.50 12.97
C MET A 192 23.13 -2.30 14.28
N ARG A 193 22.77 -1.68 15.41
CA ARG A 193 22.78 -2.33 16.73
C ARG A 193 21.49 -3.07 17.05
N GLY A 194 20.46 -2.94 16.21
CA GLY A 194 19.09 -3.36 16.53
C GLY A 194 18.56 -2.66 17.80
N HIS A 195 17.65 -3.30 18.50
CA HIS A 195 17.15 -2.83 19.78
C HIS A 195 16.97 -3.99 20.77
N ALA A 196 18.09 -4.45 21.33
CA ALA A 196 18.12 -5.57 22.28
C ALA A 196 17.10 -5.47 23.43
N PRO A 197 16.82 -4.29 24.04
CA PRO A 197 15.82 -4.18 25.11
C PRO A 197 14.40 -4.57 24.70
N GLY A 198 14.06 -4.48 23.40
CA GLY A 198 12.76 -4.91 22.88
C GLY A 198 12.74 -6.37 22.43
N GLY A 199 13.89 -7.03 22.32
CA GLY A 199 14.02 -8.40 21.82
C GLY A 199 13.55 -9.49 22.79
N PRO A 200 13.65 -10.77 22.39
CA PRO A 200 13.88 -11.19 21.00
C PRO A 200 12.66 -10.88 20.11
N TYR A 201 12.88 -10.86 18.79
CA TYR A 201 11.88 -10.50 17.78
C TYR A 201 11.47 -11.71 16.93
N ASP A 202 10.17 -11.88 16.69
CA ASP A 202 9.66 -12.92 15.79
C ASP A 202 9.95 -12.57 14.32
N THR A 203 10.07 -11.27 14.01
CA THR A 203 10.36 -10.78 12.67
C THR A 203 11.29 -9.57 12.74
N ILE A 204 12.32 -9.54 11.89
CA ILE A 204 13.18 -8.38 11.70
C ILE A 204 13.13 -7.99 10.23
N VAL A 205 12.89 -6.72 9.92
CA VAL A 205 12.87 -6.21 8.56
C VAL A 205 13.65 -4.91 8.44
N ALA A 206 14.47 -4.75 7.40
CA ALA A 206 15.27 -3.54 7.21
C ALA A 206 14.96 -2.85 5.89
N ALA A 207 14.70 -1.53 5.95
CA ALA A 207 14.46 -0.66 4.80
C ALA A 207 15.73 0.14 4.40
N ALA A 208 16.91 -0.41 4.67
CA ALA A 208 18.21 0.11 4.26
C ALA A 208 19.20 -1.04 4.10
N GLY A 209 20.07 -0.97 3.08
CA GLY A 209 20.98 -2.06 2.73
C GLY A 209 22.43 -1.79 3.11
N GLY A 210 23.10 -2.77 3.71
CA GLY A 210 24.52 -2.75 4.03
C GLY A 210 25.32 -3.74 3.18
N GLU A 211 26.61 -3.93 3.51
CA GLU A 211 27.46 -4.96 2.91
C GLU A 211 26.93 -6.37 3.22
N ASP A 212 26.69 -6.66 4.49
CA ASP A 212 26.01 -7.86 4.97
C ASP A 212 25.08 -7.52 6.16
N LEU A 213 24.37 -8.53 6.67
CA LEU A 213 23.49 -8.41 7.83
C LEU A 213 24.32 -8.23 9.14
N PRO A 214 24.07 -7.18 9.93
CA PRO A 214 24.67 -7.04 11.26
C PRO A 214 24.38 -8.26 12.17
N ALA A 215 25.42 -8.78 12.82
CA ALA A 215 25.31 -9.88 13.78
C ALA A 215 24.29 -9.59 14.90
N ALA A 216 24.21 -8.32 15.33
CA ALA A 216 23.25 -7.88 16.33
C ALA A 216 21.79 -8.17 15.94
N TRP A 217 21.45 -8.17 14.64
CA TRP A 217 20.10 -8.52 14.20
C TRP A 217 19.84 -10.02 14.34
N LEU A 218 20.83 -10.85 14.00
CA LEU A 218 20.75 -12.30 14.16
C LEU A 218 20.60 -12.67 15.65
N ASP A 219 21.42 -12.10 16.52
CA ASP A 219 21.38 -12.35 17.97
C ASP A 219 20.01 -12.01 18.59
N GLN A 220 19.32 -11.02 18.02
CA GLN A 220 18.02 -10.54 18.48
C GLN A 220 16.82 -11.26 17.83
N LEU A 221 17.04 -12.15 16.85
CA LEU A 221 15.98 -12.91 16.20
C LEU A 221 15.52 -14.08 17.07
N ALA A 222 14.23 -14.24 17.34
CA ALA A 222 13.69 -15.34 18.12
C ALA A 222 13.84 -16.68 17.39
N LEU A 223 13.84 -17.79 18.14
CA LEU A 223 13.75 -19.12 17.55
C LEU A 223 12.42 -19.26 16.78
N GLY A 224 12.48 -19.76 15.54
CA GLY A 224 11.36 -19.79 14.59
C GLY A 224 11.08 -18.43 13.94
N GLY A 225 11.90 -17.42 14.22
CA GLY A 225 11.80 -16.07 13.67
C GLY A 225 12.47 -15.93 12.31
N ARG A 226 12.06 -14.89 11.57
CA ARG A 226 12.60 -14.58 10.23
C ARG A 226 13.11 -13.15 10.14
N LEU A 227 14.26 -12.98 9.51
CA LEU A 227 14.84 -11.70 9.14
C LEU A 227 14.76 -11.52 7.62
N VAL A 228 14.33 -10.34 7.15
CA VAL A 228 14.30 -9.96 5.73
C VAL A 228 14.96 -8.60 5.55
N ALA A 229 16.07 -8.53 4.81
CA ALA A 229 16.79 -7.28 4.63
C ALA A 229 17.57 -7.24 3.31
N PRO A 230 17.76 -6.06 2.70
CA PRO A 230 18.66 -5.89 1.57
C PRO A 230 20.13 -5.99 2.03
N ALA A 231 20.95 -6.70 1.27
CA ALA A 231 22.40 -6.77 1.43
C ALA A 231 23.09 -6.85 0.07
N LEU A 232 24.42 -6.70 0.02
CA LEU A 232 25.16 -6.93 -1.23
C LEU A 232 25.06 -8.40 -1.64
N ALA A 233 24.87 -8.63 -2.94
CA ALA A 233 25.03 -9.94 -3.55
C ALA A 233 26.49 -10.39 -3.47
N ALA A 234 26.74 -11.68 -3.71
CA ALA A 234 28.10 -12.23 -3.74
C ALA A 234 29.02 -11.56 -4.78
N ASP A 235 28.45 -10.88 -5.79
CA ASP A 235 29.20 -10.13 -6.78
C ASP A 235 29.66 -8.73 -6.30
N GLY A 236 29.22 -8.31 -5.11
CA GLY A 236 29.59 -7.05 -4.46
C GLY A 236 29.06 -5.80 -5.15
N ARG A 237 28.25 -5.92 -6.21
CA ARG A 237 27.80 -4.77 -7.04
C ARG A 237 26.30 -4.54 -6.94
N SER A 238 25.52 -5.61 -6.82
CA SER A 238 24.06 -5.54 -6.75
C SER A 238 23.57 -5.75 -5.32
N GLN A 239 22.43 -5.13 -4.97
CA GLN A 239 21.73 -5.44 -3.71
C GLN A 239 20.64 -6.48 -3.98
N VAL A 240 20.53 -7.45 -3.08
CA VAL A 240 19.51 -8.51 -3.11
C VAL A 240 18.82 -8.59 -1.76
N LEU A 241 17.58 -9.07 -1.75
CA LEU A 241 16.93 -9.43 -0.49
C LEU A 241 17.59 -10.69 0.08
N VAL A 242 18.00 -10.62 1.33
CA VAL A 242 18.49 -11.77 2.10
C VAL A 242 17.42 -12.11 3.14
N ILE A 243 17.03 -13.38 3.13
CA ILE A 243 16.09 -13.96 4.08
C ILE A 243 16.85 -14.91 4.98
N VAL A 244 16.71 -14.76 6.29
CA VAL A 244 17.33 -15.63 7.28
C VAL A 244 16.26 -16.19 8.23
N ASP A 245 16.18 -17.51 8.31
CA ASP A 245 15.36 -18.23 9.28
C ASP A 245 16.23 -18.72 10.44
N ARG A 246 15.82 -18.44 11.68
CA ARG A 246 16.40 -19.06 12.88
C ARG A 246 15.62 -20.32 13.22
N ARG A 247 16.23 -21.48 13.02
CA ARG A 247 15.65 -22.80 13.29
C ARG A 247 16.25 -23.43 14.53
N ALA A 248 15.65 -24.52 15.00
CA ALA A 248 16.16 -25.27 16.15
C ALA A 248 17.53 -25.91 15.87
N ASP A 249 17.79 -26.26 14.61
CA ASP A 249 19.01 -26.90 14.12
C ASP A 249 20.03 -25.91 13.54
N GLY A 250 19.75 -24.61 13.56
CA GLY A 250 20.69 -23.58 13.12
C GLY A 250 20.03 -22.46 12.31
N TRP A 251 20.70 -22.04 11.24
CA TRP A 251 20.31 -20.91 10.42
C TRP A 251 20.12 -21.34 8.97
N GLN A 252 19.02 -20.94 8.34
CA GLN A 252 18.87 -21.04 6.89
C GLN A 252 18.89 -19.65 6.28
N ARG A 253 19.82 -19.42 5.34
CA ARG A 253 19.90 -18.22 4.52
C ARG A 253 19.35 -18.49 3.12
N THR A 254 18.58 -17.57 2.58
CA THR A 254 18.04 -17.62 1.22
C THR A 254 18.23 -16.26 0.57
N VAL A 255 18.62 -16.26 -0.71
CA VAL A 255 18.78 -15.06 -1.52
C VAL A 255 17.54 -14.90 -2.39
N GLY A 256 16.92 -13.73 -2.31
CA GLY A 256 15.74 -13.35 -3.06
C GLY A 256 16.07 -12.43 -4.24
N GLU A 257 15.10 -11.59 -4.59
CA GLU A 257 15.14 -10.71 -5.74
C GLU A 257 16.16 -9.56 -5.57
N THR A 258 16.64 -9.03 -6.70
CA THR A 258 17.44 -7.81 -6.77
C THR A 258 16.59 -6.61 -6.34
N VAL A 259 17.15 -5.77 -5.48
CA VAL A 259 16.52 -4.56 -4.96
C VAL A 259 17.50 -3.40 -4.94
N GLN A 260 17.00 -2.19 -4.70
CA GLN A 260 17.82 -1.01 -4.53
C GLN A 260 17.32 -0.21 -3.34
N PHE A 261 18.16 -0.10 -2.32
CA PHE A 261 17.88 0.59 -1.08
C PHE A 261 18.94 1.65 -0.78
N VAL A 262 18.54 2.64 0.02
CA VAL A 262 19.48 3.59 0.61
C VAL A 262 20.49 2.86 1.51
N PRO A 263 21.73 3.37 1.63
CA PRO A 263 22.73 2.71 2.46
C PRO A 263 22.35 2.67 3.94
N LEU A 264 22.55 1.51 4.56
CA LEU A 264 22.55 1.36 6.01
C LEU A 264 23.82 2.04 6.57
N LYS A 265 23.65 2.88 7.59
CA LYS A 265 24.76 3.65 8.20
C LYS A 265 24.71 3.54 9.72
N SER A 266 25.89 3.41 10.34
CA SER A 266 26.04 3.47 11.79
C SER A 266 25.89 4.90 12.31
N GLY A 267 25.69 5.02 13.62
CA GLY A 267 25.55 6.29 14.34
C GLY A 267 24.20 6.96 14.15
N ILE A 268 23.98 8.02 14.92
CA ILE A 268 22.79 8.87 14.89
C ILE A 268 23.14 10.23 14.27
N ALA A 269 22.16 10.88 13.64
CA ALA A 269 22.28 12.25 13.14
C ALA A 269 20.96 13.03 13.30
#